data_AF-A0A1S4DIL8-F1
#
_entry.id   AF-A0A1S4DIL8-F1
#
_cell.length_a   1.000
_cell.length_b   1.000
_cell.length_c   1.000
_cell.angle_alpha   90.00
_cell.angle_beta   90.00
_cell.angle_gamma   90.00
#
_symmetry.space_group_name_H-M   'P 1'
#
loop_
_entity.id
_entity.type
_entity.pdbx_description
1 polymer ?
#
loop_
_entity_poly.entity_id
_entity_poly.type
_entity_poly.pdbx_seq_one_letter_code
_entity_poly.pdbx_strand_id
1 'polypeptide(L)'
;MWKYIKKKYDIPDGAKKWIFESVGSVWRKYKSQLKTTHFTAYENDELQMENRLVDVPESHFKDLLNYWNSDPHKKISETNTENRNKLKCPHTAGRTPFALIREEKKKEISNTSDTISNGDHSIDVFASVMGPKHPGRMRLYGRGVTKIVLKGQKGNLGSSDERMQQKMEEIEERMQQRIHEKLNEQKDAMEENITMKSDDFSV
;
A
#
# COMPACT_ATOMS: atom_id res chain seq x y z
N MET A 1 -17.50 11.19 -11.66
CA MET A 1 -16.09 10.72 -11.59
C MET A 1 -15.78 9.60 -12.59
N TRP A 2 -16.35 8.38 -12.48
CA TRP A 2 -16.02 7.27 -13.41
C TRP A 2 -16.23 7.60 -14.90
N LYS A 3 -17.36 8.24 -15.23
CA LYS A 3 -17.66 8.71 -16.59
C LYS A 3 -16.59 9.68 -17.13
N TYR A 4 -16.09 10.58 -16.28
CA TYR A 4 -15.04 11.54 -16.65
C TYR A 4 -13.69 10.85 -16.90
N ILE A 5 -13.35 9.87 -16.06
CA ILE A 5 -12.13 9.07 -16.21
C ILE A 5 -12.16 8.28 -17.52
N LYS A 6 -13.27 7.57 -17.80
CA LYS A 6 -13.43 6.84 -19.06
C LYS A 6 -13.39 7.74 -20.30
N LYS A 7 -13.88 8.97 -20.20
CA LYS A 7 -13.81 9.94 -21.32
C LYS A 7 -12.37 10.39 -21.59
N LYS A 8 -11.52 10.47 -20.56
CA LYS A 8 -10.12 10.90 -20.68
C LYS A 8 -9.15 9.77 -20.96
N TYR A 9 -9.48 8.55 -20.56
CA TYR A 9 -8.57 7.40 -20.59
C TYR A 9 -9.31 6.14 -21.05
N ASP A 10 -8.71 5.40 -21.99
CA ASP A 10 -9.23 4.12 -22.47
C ASP A 10 -8.95 3.00 -21.47
N ILE A 11 -9.82 2.88 -20.48
CA ILE A 11 -9.64 2.00 -19.33
C ILE A 11 -10.69 0.89 -19.32
N PRO A 12 -10.28 -0.39 -19.13
CA PRO A 12 -11.21 -1.50 -19.01
C PRO A 12 -12.02 -1.44 -17.71
N ASP A 13 -13.27 -1.88 -17.75
CA ASP A 13 -14.17 -1.83 -16.57
C ASP A 13 -13.68 -2.65 -15.37
N GLY A 14 -12.92 -3.71 -15.60
CA GLY A 14 -12.27 -4.50 -14.55
C GLY A 14 -11.29 -3.69 -13.68
N ALA A 15 -10.73 -2.60 -14.21
CA ALA A 15 -9.79 -1.73 -13.48
C ALA A 15 -10.48 -0.66 -12.63
N LYS A 16 -11.82 -0.57 -12.67
CA LYS A 16 -12.59 0.47 -11.97
C LYS A 16 -12.25 0.54 -10.48
N LYS A 17 -12.21 -0.62 -9.81
CA LYS A 17 -11.90 -0.71 -8.37
C LYS A 17 -10.52 -0.13 -8.07
N TRP A 18 -9.51 -0.59 -8.79
CA TRP A 18 -8.12 -0.17 -8.63
C TRP A 18 -7.95 1.35 -8.84
N ILE A 19 -8.65 1.93 -9.82
CA ILE A 19 -8.56 3.36 -10.09
C ILE A 19 -9.17 4.19 -8.96
N PHE A 20 -10.32 3.78 -8.45
CA PHE A 20 -10.91 4.47 -7.31
C PHE A 20 -10.02 4.38 -6.06
N GLU A 21 -9.36 3.24 -5.83
CA GLU A 21 -8.36 3.09 -4.77
C GLU A 21 -7.16 4.02 -4.98
N SER A 22 -6.62 4.06 -6.20
CA SER A 22 -5.52 4.95 -6.60
C SER A 22 -5.88 6.43 -6.43
N VAL A 23 -7.00 6.87 -6.98
CA VAL A 23 -7.50 8.24 -6.84
C VAL A 23 -7.71 8.58 -5.36
N GLY A 24 -8.29 7.68 -4.58
CA GLY A 24 -8.46 7.87 -3.14
C GLY A 24 -7.12 7.96 -2.39
N SER A 25 -6.09 7.23 -2.83
CA SER A 25 -4.74 7.31 -2.26
C SER A 25 -4.07 8.65 -2.56
N VAL A 26 -4.16 9.13 -3.81
CA VAL A 26 -3.61 10.41 -4.25
C VAL A 26 -4.32 11.55 -3.53
N TRP A 27 -5.65 11.49 -3.40
CA TRP A 27 -6.42 12.48 -2.67
C TRP A 27 -6.05 12.55 -1.18
N ARG A 28 -5.83 11.39 -0.54
CA ARG A 28 -5.35 11.36 0.86
C ARG A 28 -3.97 12.00 1.00
N LYS A 29 -3.04 11.71 0.09
CA LYS A 29 -1.70 12.33 0.08
C LYS A 29 -1.78 13.84 -0.12
N TYR A 30 -2.55 14.28 -1.12
CA TYR A 30 -2.77 15.69 -1.40
C TYR A 30 -3.31 16.44 -0.19
N LYS A 31 -4.39 15.94 0.45
CA LYS A 31 -4.95 16.57 1.65
C LYS A 31 -3.95 16.61 2.82
N SER A 32 -3.16 15.55 2.97
CA SER A 32 -2.10 15.52 4.00
C SER A 32 -1.06 16.60 3.75
N GLN A 33 -0.57 16.70 2.51
CA GLN A 33 0.40 17.72 2.11
C GLN A 33 -0.17 19.12 2.32
N LEU A 34 -1.39 19.36 1.85
CA LEU A 34 -2.09 20.63 1.99
C LEU A 34 -2.18 21.08 3.45
N LYS A 35 -2.54 20.16 4.36
CA LYS A 35 -2.57 20.44 5.80
C LYS A 35 -1.18 20.76 6.35
N THR A 36 -0.16 20.00 5.94
CA THR A 36 1.21 20.22 6.41
C THR A 36 1.77 21.57 5.95
N THR A 37 1.54 21.94 4.69
CA THR A 37 2.13 23.15 4.09
C THR A 37 1.35 24.42 4.40
N HIS A 38 0.01 24.37 4.49
CA HIS A 38 -0.80 25.60 4.63
C HIS A 38 -1.49 25.75 5.98
N PHE A 39 -1.64 24.68 6.76
CA PHE A 39 -2.30 24.75 8.08
C PHE A 39 -1.29 24.67 9.22
N THR A 40 -0.39 23.69 9.23
CA THR A 40 0.57 23.54 10.34
C THR A 40 1.80 24.44 10.25
N ALA A 41 2.03 25.08 9.09
CA ALA A 41 3.21 25.91 8.87
C ALA A 41 3.08 27.34 9.42
N TYR A 42 1.86 27.80 9.72
CA TYR A 42 1.57 29.17 10.13
C TYR A 42 0.74 29.19 11.42
N GLU A 43 1.13 30.03 12.38
CA GLU A 43 0.46 30.13 13.68
C GLU A 43 -0.86 30.92 13.64
N ASN A 44 -1.02 31.83 12.66
CA ASN A 44 -2.17 32.73 12.58
C ASN A 44 -3.09 32.37 11.39
N ASP A 45 -4.41 32.39 11.61
CA ASP A 45 -5.43 32.04 10.62
C ASP A 45 -5.40 32.99 9.39
N GLU A 46 -5.03 34.26 9.59
CA GLU A 46 -4.91 35.24 8.50
C GLU A 46 -3.78 34.90 7.52
N LEU A 47 -2.63 34.45 8.05
CA LEU A 47 -1.49 34.02 7.23
C LEU A 47 -1.79 32.71 6.48
N GLN A 48 -2.63 31.84 7.04
CA GLN A 48 -3.06 30.61 6.38
C GLN A 48 -3.93 30.93 5.14
N MET A 49 -4.80 31.93 5.23
CA MET A 49 -5.64 32.38 4.12
C MET A 49 -4.85 33.11 3.02
N GLU A 50 -3.84 33.89 3.39
CA GLU A 50 -2.96 34.58 2.43
C GLU A 50 -2.11 33.61 1.62
N ASN A 51 -1.63 32.52 2.25
CA ASN A 51 -0.83 31.49 1.59
C ASN A 51 -1.68 30.38 0.94
N ARG A 52 -2.92 30.66 0.55
CA ARG A 52 -3.83 29.71 -0.11
C ARG A 52 -3.30 29.30 -1.49
N LEU A 53 -3.38 28.01 -1.82
CA LEU A 53 -3.11 27.53 -3.18
C LEU A 53 -4.12 28.11 -4.18
N VAL A 54 -3.63 28.64 -5.30
CA VAL A 54 -4.45 29.20 -6.39
C VAL A 54 -5.46 28.19 -6.95
N ASP A 55 -5.12 26.90 -6.92
CA ASP A 55 -5.95 25.82 -7.45
C ASP A 55 -7.17 25.49 -6.58
N VAL A 56 -7.19 25.92 -5.31
CA VAL A 56 -8.29 25.64 -4.37
C VAL A 56 -9.18 26.86 -4.24
N PRO A 57 -10.49 26.75 -4.55
CA PRO A 57 -11.43 27.85 -4.35
C PRO A 57 -11.45 28.34 -2.90
N GLU A 58 -11.57 29.65 -2.73
CA GLU A 58 -11.54 30.32 -1.43
C GLU A 58 -12.57 29.76 -0.44
N SER A 59 -13.79 29.56 -0.90
CA SER A 59 -14.89 29.02 -0.09
C SER A 59 -14.53 27.65 0.48
N HIS A 60 -14.03 26.74 -0.37
CA HIS A 60 -13.63 25.39 0.04
C HIS A 60 -12.44 25.40 0.99
N PHE A 61 -11.48 26.31 0.80
CA PHE A 61 -10.35 26.43 1.72
C PHE A 61 -10.80 26.93 3.10
N LYS A 62 -11.71 27.91 3.14
CA LYS A 62 -12.29 28.42 4.39
C LYS A 62 -13.07 27.35 5.15
N ASP A 63 -13.88 26.56 4.45
CA ASP A 63 -14.59 25.41 5.04
C ASP A 63 -13.61 24.39 5.63
N LEU A 64 -12.47 24.18 4.95
CA LEU A 64 -11.44 23.25 5.39
C LEU A 64 -10.71 23.74 6.65
N LEU A 65 -10.40 25.03 6.74
CA LEU A 65 -9.85 25.64 7.95
C LEU A 65 -10.81 25.50 9.13
N ASN A 66 -12.09 25.83 8.93
CA ASN A 66 -13.13 25.65 9.93
C ASN A 66 -13.21 24.19 10.41
N TYR A 67 -13.16 23.24 9.46
CA TYR A 67 -13.15 21.81 9.79
C TYR A 67 -11.91 21.41 10.60
N TRP A 68 -10.72 21.86 10.22
CA TRP A 68 -9.50 21.52 10.93
C TRP A 68 -9.41 22.13 12.32
N ASN A 69 -9.92 23.34 12.49
CA ASN A 69 -10.01 24.07 13.76
C ASN A 69 -11.14 23.56 14.67
N SER A 70 -12.07 22.75 14.14
CA SER A 70 -13.18 22.20 14.92
C SER A 70 -12.71 21.25 16.03
N ASP A 71 -13.35 21.36 17.20
CA ASP A 71 -13.14 20.47 18.36
C ASP A 71 -13.24 18.97 18.04
N PRO A 72 -14.23 18.46 17.29
CA PRO A 72 -14.30 17.03 16.98
C PRO A 72 -13.07 16.56 16.21
N HIS A 73 -12.57 17.36 15.27
CA HIS A 73 -11.39 17.01 14.50
C HIS A 73 -10.12 17.06 15.35
N LYS A 74 -9.97 18.07 16.22
CA LYS A 74 -8.87 18.14 17.20
C LYS A 74 -8.83 16.91 18.10
N LYS A 75 -9.98 16.53 18.68
CA LYS A 75 -10.11 15.33 19.53
C LYS A 75 -9.71 14.04 18.82
N ILE A 76 -10.13 13.86 17.56
CA ILE A 76 -9.72 12.71 16.74
C ILE A 76 -8.21 12.73 16.50
N SER A 77 -7.65 13.90 16.20
CA SER A 77 -6.21 14.07 15.97
C SER A 77 -5.39 13.70 17.20
N GLU A 78 -5.75 14.22 18.37
CA GLU A 78 -5.11 13.92 19.66
C GLU A 78 -5.17 12.42 19.98
N THR A 79 -6.36 11.82 19.86
CA THR A 79 -6.56 10.38 20.08
C THR A 79 -5.68 9.53 19.16
N ASN A 80 -5.57 9.89 17.88
CA ASN A 80 -4.74 9.19 16.91
C ASN A 80 -3.24 9.33 17.22
N THR A 81 -2.79 10.51 17.65
CA THR A 81 -1.41 10.74 18.11
C THR A 81 -1.08 9.90 19.33
N GLU A 82 -1.96 9.87 20.33
CA GLU A 82 -1.79 9.00 21.50
C GLU A 82 -1.73 7.52 21.14
N ASN A 83 -2.65 7.06 20.28
CA ASN A 83 -2.68 5.66 19.83
C ASN A 83 -1.39 5.28 19.10
N ARG A 84 -0.83 6.21 18.31
CA ARG A 84 0.44 6.01 17.62
C ARG A 84 1.61 5.98 18.60
N ASN A 85 1.63 6.84 19.61
CA ASN A 85 2.66 6.85 20.65
C ASN A 85 2.63 5.58 21.51
N LYS A 86 1.43 4.98 21.72
CA LYS A 86 1.24 3.71 22.43
C LYS A 86 1.70 2.49 21.60
N LEU A 87 2.01 2.64 20.31
CA LEU A 87 2.46 1.56 19.43
C LEU A 87 3.91 1.16 19.70
N LYS A 88 4.13 0.27 20.69
CA LYS A 88 5.47 -0.16 21.14
C LYS A 88 6.24 -1.06 20.16
N CYS A 89 5.54 -1.74 19.26
CA CYS A 89 6.18 -2.65 18.30
C CYS A 89 5.56 -2.42 16.91
N PRO A 90 6.00 -1.38 16.17
CA PRO A 90 5.72 -1.32 14.74
C PRO A 90 6.26 -2.59 14.08
N HIS A 91 5.59 -3.07 13.03
CA HIS A 91 6.07 -4.23 12.28
C HIS A 91 7.31 -3.80 11.49
N THR A 92 8.50 -4.00 12.06
CA THR A 92 9.78 -3.64 11.44
C THR A 92 10.36 -4.75 10.56
N ALA A 93 9.71 -5.91 10.53
CA ALA A 93 10.02 -6.95 9.55
C ALA A 93 9.52 -6.46 8.19
N GLY A 94 10.37 -5.74 7.45
CA GLY A 94 10.07 -5.24 6.11
C GLY A 94 9.85 -6.39 5.13
N ARG A 95 10.72 -6.56 4.14
CA ARG A 95 10.70 -7.76 3.27
C ARG A 95 11.34 -8.98 3.94
N THR A 96 11.94 -8.83 5.11
CA THR A 96 12.61 -9.91 5.83
C THR A 96 11.58 -10.82 6.50
N PRO A 97 11.49 -12.10 6.12
CA PRO A 97 10.63 -13.05 6.80
C PRO A 97 11.06 -13.20 8.26
N PHE A 98 10.09 -13.37 9.17
CA PHE A 98 10.36 -13.55 10.60
C PHE A 98 11.27 -14.77 10.91
N ALA A 99 11.36 -15.75 9.99
CA ALA A 99 12.28 -16.87 10.10
C ALA A 99 13.76 -16.42 10.08
N LEU A 100 14.13 -15.51 9.16
CA LEU A 100 15.50 -14.98 9.06
C LEU A 100 15.86 -14.12 10.26
N ILE A 101 14.93 -13.26 10.68
CA ILE A 101 15.09 -12.43 11.89
C ILE A 101 15.31 -13.33 13.12
N ARG A 102 14.66 -14.50 13.18
CA ARG A 102 14.85 -15.48 14.27
C ARG A 102 16.23 -16.11 14.24
N GLU A 103 16.74 -16.49 13.06
CA GLU A 103 18.08 -17.06 12.94
C GLU A 103 19.17 -16.05 13.30
N GLU A 104 19.05 -14.82 12.82
CA GLU A 104 19.99 -13.74 13.13
C GLU A 104 20.00 -13.43 14.62
N LYS A 105 18.83 -13.24 15.25
CA LYS A 105 18.73 -13.03 16.70
C LYS A 105 19.24 -14.23 17.49
N LYS A 106 19.00 -15.47 17.04
CA LYS A 106 19.57 -16.66 17.67
C LYS A 106 21.09 -16.68 17.60
N LYS A 107 21.69 -16.26 16.48
CA LYS A 107 23.14 -16.15 16.30
C LYS A 107 23.73 -15.03 17.17
N GLU A 108 23.10 -13.86 17.21
CA GLU A 108 23.49 -12.77 18.12
C GLU A 108 23.48 -13.23 19.58
N ILE A 109 22.41 -13.94 19.99
CA ILE A 109 22.26 -14.43 21.36
C ILE A 109 23.24 -15.58 21.66
N SER A 110 23.50 -16.50 20.72
CA SER A 110 24.47 -17.58 20.92
C SER A 110 25.87 -17.03 21.18
N ASN A 111 26.21 -15.94 20.49
CA ASN A 111 27.49 -15.24 20.69
C ASN A 111 27.57 -14.52 22.06
N THR A 112 26.43 -14.26 22.70
CA THR A 112 26.36 -13.67 24.06
C THR A 112 26.10 -14.69 25.17
N SER A 113 25.69 -15.92 24.85
CA SER A 113 25.28 -16.93 25.82
C SER A 113 26.41 -17.77 26.39
N ASP A 114 27.67 -17.54 26.00
CA ASP A 114 28.83 -18.14 26.65
C ASP A 114 29.01 -17.68 28.11
N THR A 115 28.18 -16.74 28.61
CA THR A 115 28.33 -16.18 29.97
C THR A 115 27.26 -16.58 31.00
N ILE A 116 26.20 -17.32 30.66
CA ILE A 116 25.18 -17.71 31.65
C ILE A 116 24.73 -19.17 31.44
N SER A 117 25.63 -20.09 31.79
CA SER A 117 25.24 -21.40 32.31
C SER A 117 24.71 -21.19 33.73
N ASN A 118 23.49 -21.65 34.02
CA ASN A 118 23.08 -22.33 35.27
C ASN A 118 21.57 -22.12 35.54
N GLY A 119 20.80 -23.20 35.51
CA GLY A 119 19.45 -23.27 36.10
C GLY A 119 18.41 -23.95 35.21
N ASP A 120 17.80 -25.01 35.74
CA ASP A 120 16.84 -25.97 35.16
C ASP A 120 15.46 -25.37 34.77
N HIS A 121 15.43 -24.12 34.29
CA HIS A 121 14.29 -23.55 33.59
C HIS A 121 14.79 -23.09 32.24
N SER A 122 14.24 -23.63 31.15
CA SER A 122 14.51 -23.08 29.81
C SER A 122 14.04 -21.63 29.81
N ILE A 123 14.94 -20.69 30.09
CA ILE A 123 14.62 -19.27 30.09
C ILE A 123 14.27 -18.97 28.63
N ASP A 124 13.02 -18.59 28.37
CA ASP A 124 12.64 -18.12 27.03
C ASP A 124 13.33 -16.76 26.86
N VAL A 125 14.57 -16.79 26.39
CA VAL A 125 15.44 -15.60 26.19
C VAL A 125 14.69 -14.55 25.37
N PHE A 126 13.81 -15.01 24.48
CA PHE A 126 12.97 -14.14 23.66
C PHE A 126 11.86 -13.47 24.48
N ALA A 127 11.27 -14.15 25.47
CA ALA A 127 10.34 -13.56 26.43
C ALA A 127 11.03 -12.65 27.45
N SER A 128 12.31 -12.85 27.78
CA SER A 128 13.07 -11.92 28.62
C SER A 128 13.27 -10.57 27.92
N VAL A 129 13.61 -10.59 26.63
CA VAL A 129 13.81 -9.35 25.83
C VAL A 129 12.49 -8.69 25.45
N MET A 130 11.48 -9.48 25.04
CA MET A 130 10.23 -8.93 24.51
C MET A 130 9.11 -8.83 25.56
N GLY A 131 9.27 -9.45 26.71
CA GLY A 131 8.25 -9.64 27.74
C GLY A 131 7.40 -10.91 27.52
N PRO A 132 6.65 -11.34 28.57
CA PRO A 132 5.80 -12.52 28.53
C PRO A 132 4.82 -12.53 27.37
N LYS A 133 4.56 -13.72 26.82
CA LYS A 133 3.62 -13.91 25.71
C LYS A 133 2.18 -13.68 26.15
N HIS A 134 1.44 -12.80 25.49
CA HIS A 134 0.01 -12.62 25.76
C HIS A 134 -0.80 -13.87 25.34
N PRO A 135 -1.79 -14.29 26.14
CA PRO A 135 -2.68 -15.40 25.79
C PRO A 135 -3.39 -15.12 24.45
N GLY A 136 -3.50 -16.15 23.61
CA GLY A 136 -4.17 -16.08 22.30
C GLY A 136 -3.38 -15.45 21.15
N ARG A 137 -2.21 -14.82 21.39
CA ARG A 137 -1.42 -14.17 20.34
C ARG A 137 0.02 -14.64 20.30
N MET A 138 0.39 -15.35 19.22
CA MET A 138 1.78 -15.74 19.05
C MET A 138 2.60 -14.68 18.30
N ARG A 139 3.26 -13.80 19.05
CA ARG A 139 4.33 -12.88 18.58
C ARG A 139 5.23 -13.54 17.53
N LEU A 140 5.52 -12.82 16.43
CA LEU A 140 6.38 -13.18 15.28
C LEU A 140 5.81 -14.16 14.24
N TYR A 141 4.62 -14.72 14.45
CA TYR A 141 4.02 -15.64 13.47
C TYR A 141 2.93 -14.97 12.62
N GLY A 142 2.87 -13.63 12.61
CA GLY A 142 1.81 -12.88 11.95
C GLY A 142 0.48 -12.86 12.74
N ARG A 143 -0.58 -12.37 12.10
CA ARG A 143 -1.93 -12.26 12.70
C ARG A 143 -2.62 -13.63 12.64
N GLY A 144 -3.13 -14.13 13.76
CA GLY A 144 -3.99 -15.33 13.81
C GLY A 144 -3.32 -16.65 14.21
N VAL A 145 -1.98 -16.70 14.32
CA VAL A 145 -1.30 -17.95 14.73
C VAL A 145 -1.37 -18.10 16.25
N THR A 146 -2.01 -19.18 16.69
CA THR A 146 -2.11 -19.58 18.10
C THR A 146 -1.19 -20.77 18.37
N LYS A 147 -0.90 -21.06 19.65
CA LYS A 147 -0.08 -22.23 20.04
C LYS A 147 -0.68 -23.55 19.54
N ILE A 148 -1.99 -23.60 19.33
CA ILE A 148 -2.74 -24.75 18.81
C ILE A 148 -2.44 -24.97 17.32
N VAL A 149 -2.39 -23.90 16.52
CA VAL A 149 -2.04 -23.95 15.09
C VAL A 149 -0.63 -24.51 14.87
N LEU A 150 0.34 -24.14 15.72
CA LEU A 150 1.68 -24.75 15.63
C LEU A 150 1.70 -26.23 16.01
N LYS A 151 0.85 -26.63 16.96
CA LYS A 151 0.84 -27.99 17.50
C LYS A 151 0.03 -28.95 16.63
N GLY A 152 -0.77 -28.43 15.69
CA GLY A 152 -1.48 -29.25 14.72
C GLY A 152 -1.88 -28.46 13.48
N GLN A 153 -1.12 -28.62 12.40
CA GLN A 153 -1.62 -28.77 11.02
C GLN A 153 -0.44 -28.90 10.04
N LYS A 154 -0.16 -30.13 9.59
CA LYS A 154 0.35 -30.37 8.24
C LYS A 154 -0.84 -30.12 7.30
N GLY A 155 -0.92 -28.95 6.68
CA GLY A 155 -2.03 -28.64 5.76
C GLY A 155 -1.87 -27.31 5.06
N ASN A 156 -1.66 -27.38 3.74
CA ASN A 156 -1.58 -26.34 2.71
C ASN A 156 -2.00 -24.90 3.09
N LEU A 157 -1.02 -23.99 3.00
CA LEU A 157 -1.18 -22.53 3.14
C LEU A 157 -0.81 -21.80 1.82
N GLY A 158 -1.01 -22.46 0.67
CA GLY A 158 -0.86 -21.87 -0.66
C GLY A 158 -2.21 -21.85 -1.35
N SER A 159 -2.80 -20.66 -1.57
CA SER A 159 -3.99 -20.54 -2.42
C SER A 159 -4.29 -19.08 -2.83
N SER A 160 -3.92 -18.09 -2.01
CA SER A 160 -4.28 -16.69 -2.32
C SER A 160 -3.30 -15.96 -3.24
N ASP A 161 -1.99 -16.20 -3.11
CA ASP A 161 -0.97 -15.52 -3.92
C ASP A 161 -0.87 -16.07 -5.36
N GLU A 162 -0.92 -17.38 -5.54
CA GLU A 162 -0.88 -18.03 -6.85
C GLU A 162 -2.03 -17.58 -7.76
N ARG A 163 -3.23 -17.44 -7.18
CA ARG A 163 -4.42 -16.96 -7.91
C ARG A 163 -4.31 -15.48 -8.32
N MET A 164 -3.52 -14.69 -7.60
CA MET A 164 -3.27 -13.28 -7.94
C MET A 164 -2.21 -13.17 -9.03
N GLN A 165 -1.17 -14.02 -8.97
CA GLN A 165 -0.13 -14.11 -9.99
C GLN A 165 -0.71 -14.55 -11.34
N GLN A 166 -1.53 -15.62 -11.35
CA GLN A 166 -2.22 -16.08 -12.56
C GLN A 166 -3.07 -14.98 -13.20
N LYS A 167 -3.74 -14.14 -12.41
CA LYS A 167 -4.54 -13.03 -12.93
C LYS A 167 -3.70 -11.89 -13.49
N MET A 168 -2.49 -11.66 -12.97
CA MET A 168 -1.59 -10.67 -13.55
C MET A 168 -1.04 -11.15 -14.89
N GLU A 169 -0.67 -12.42 -14.96
CA GLU A 169 -0.14 -13.07 -16.17
C GLU A 169 -1.20 -13.09 -17.29
N GLU A 170 -2.46 -13.44 -16.97
CA GLU A 170 -3.58 -13.38 -17.91
C GLU A 170 -3.83 -11.96 -18.46
N ILE A 171 -3.69 -10.93 -17.60
CA ILE A 171 -3.85 -9.53 -18.02
C ILE A 171 -2.69 -9.10 -18.92
N GLU A 172 -1.48 -9.58 -18.65
CA GLU A 172 -0.28 -9.27 -19.45
C GLU A 172 -0.35 -9.90 -20.84
N GLU A 173 -0.70 -11.18 -20.93
CA GLU A 173 -0.90 -11.86 -22.22
C GLU A 173 -1.99 -11.19 -23.05
N ARG A 174 -3.11 -10.81 -22.43
CA ARG A 174 -4.20 -10.11 -23.12
C ARG A 174 -3.80 -8.71 -23.60
N MET A 175 -2.88 -8.05 -22.91
CA MET A 175 -2.33 -6.77 -23.35
C MET A 175 -1.40 -6.96 -24.56
N GLN A 176 -0.56 -7.99 -24.53
CA GLN A 176 0.33 -8.32 -25.65
C GLN A 176 -0.44 -8.70 -26.91
N GLN A 177 -1.51 -9.50 -26.79
CA GLN A 177 -2.39 -9.84 -27.92
C GLN A 177 -2.99 -8.59 -28.58
N ARG A 178 -3.48 -7.64 -27.78
CA ARG A 178 -4.04 -6.38 -28.32
C ARG A 178 -3.00 -5.49 -28.98
N ILE A 179 -1.77 -5.49 -28.48
CA ILE A 179 -0.65 -4.78 -29.14
C ILE A 179 -0.36 -5.43 -30.49
N HIS A 180 -0.36 -6.76 -30.54
CA HIS A 180 -0.06 -7.49 -31.77
C HIS A 180 -1.15 -7.35 -32.85
N GLU A 181 -2.42 -7.37 -32.42
CA GLU A 181 -3.59 -7.13 -33.28
C GLU A 181 -3.56 -5.73 -33.87
N LYS A 182 -3.31 -4.69 -33.06
CA LYS A 182 -3.15 -3.31 -33.55
C LYS A 182 -1.98 -3.15 -34.53
N LEU A 183 -0.89 -3.90 -34.34
CA LEU A 183 0.23 -3.89 -35.28
C LEU A 183 -0.15 -4.53 -36.62
N ASN A 184 -0.99 -5.56 -36.62
CA ASN A 184 -1.45 -6.20 -37.86
C ASN A 184 -2.46 -5.31 -38.60
N GLU A 185 -3.42 -4.71 -37.90
CA GLU A 185 -4.34 -3.73 -38.50
C GLU A 185 -3.60 -2.56 -39.18
N GLN A 186 -2.51 -2.08 -38.56
CA GLN A 186 -1.67 -1.05 -39.15
C GLN A 186 -0.89 -1.54 -40.39
N LYS A 187 -0.51 -2.82 -40.43
CA LYS A 187 0.14 -3.42 -41.60
C LYS A 187 -0.85 -3.60 -42.75
N ASP A 188 -2.04 -4.12 -42.46
CA ASP A 188 -3.09 -4.34 -43.47
C ASP A 188 -3.54 -3.00 -44.07
N ALA A 189 -3.72 -1.97 -43.24
CA ALA A 189 -3.99 -0.62 -43.72
C ALA A 189 -2.86 -0.04 -44.57
N MET A 190 -1.60 -0.41 -44.30
CA MET A 190 -0.46 0.00 -45.13
C MET A 190 -0.44 -0.74 -46.47
N GLU A 191 -0.79 -2.03 -46.48
CA GLU A 191 -0.89 -2.84 -47.69
C GLU A 191 -2.03 -2.39 -48.60
N GLU A 192 -3.22 -2.10 -48.06
CA GLU A 192 -4.34 -1.55 -48.84
C GLU A 192 -3.99 -0.19 -49.47
N ASN A 193 -3.25 0.66 -48.75
CA ASN A 193 -2.78 1.93 -49.30
C ASN A 193 -1.69 1.77 -50.37
N ILE A 194 -0.96 0.64 -50.38
CA ILE A 194 0.03 0.32 -51.41
C ILE A 194 -0.67 -0.27 -52.65
N THR A 195 -1.64 -1.15 -52.48
CA THR A 195 -2.40 -1.76 -53.59
C THR A 195 -3.30 -0.74 -54.32
N MET A 196 -3.92 0.18 -53.58
CA MET A 196 -4.69 1.27 -54.20
C MET A 196 -3.83 2.25 -55.00
N LYS A 197 -2.53 2.40 -54.67
CA LYS A 197 -1.60 3.25 -55.43
C LYS A 197 -1.00 2.59 -56.66
N SER A 198 -1.03 1.26 -56.76
CA SER A 198 -0.56 0.54 -57.95
C SER A 198 -1.57 0.52 -59.10
N ASP A 199 -2.87 0.67 -58.81
CA ASP A 199 -3.92 0.67 -59.83
C ASP A 199 -4.04 2.03 -60.57
N ASP A 200 -3.56 3.11 -59.95
CA ASP A 200 -3.53 4.46 -60.56
C ASP A 200 -2.38 4.69 -61.57
N PHE A 201 -1.49 3.70 -61.77
CA PHE A 201 -0.36 3.80 -62.71
C PHE A 201 -0.49 2.91 -63.96
N SER A 202 -1.64 2.25 -64.18
CA SER A 202 -1.93 1.49 -65.40
C SER A 202 -2.79 2.29 -66.38
N VAL A 203 -2.20 3.26 -67.07
CA VAL A 203 -2.70 3.84 -68.33
C VAL A 203 -1.62 3.72 -69.40
#